data_AF-A0AAD7VNJ8-F1
#
_entry.id   AF-A0AAD7VNJ8-F1
#
_cell.length_a   1.000
_cell.length_b   1.000
_cell.length_c   1.000
_cell.angle_alpha   90.00
_cell.angle_beta   90.00
_cell.angle_gamma   90.00
#
_symmetry.space_group_name_H-M   'P 1'
#
loop_
_entity.id
_entity.type
_entity.pdbx_description
1 polymer ?
#
loop_
_entity_poly.entity_id
_entity_poly.type
_entity_poly.pdbx_seq_one_letter_code
_entity_poly.pdbx_strand_id
1 'polypeptide(L)'
;MFYEIVVAPKYTEKGLEILHGKSKTLRILEAWKNMKGKLSLRQVGGGWLVQESDDLTPEDFQFKIPNRVESLRIALRKADDDVKGTTLTSDAFFLFAWKDAVEEACEGGIGVIAEPGGSIKKQ
;
A
#
# COMPACT_ATOMS: atom_id res chain seq x y z
N MET A 1 12.30 -0.80 18.80
CA MET A 1 12.20 -0.69 17.32
C MET A 1 13.48 -0.04 16.81
N PHE A 2 14.15 -0.67 15.85
CA PHE A 2 15.35 -0.13 15.19
C PHE A 2 14.93 0.47 13.85
N TYR A 3 15.35 1.70 13.58
CA TYR A 3 15.07 2.39 12.31
C TYR A 3 16.38 2.57 11.55
N GLU A 4 16.37 2.30 10.25
CA GLU A 4 17.53 2.53 9.38
C GLU A 4 17.53 3.90 8.70
N ILE A 5 16.33 4.44 8.46
CA ILE A 5 16.12 5.70 7.76
C ILE A 5 14.81 6.34 8.24
N VAL A 6 14.81 7.66 8.40
CA VAL A 6 13.62 8.48 8.64
C VAL A 6 13.59 9.56 7.56
N VAL A 7 12.45 9.68 6.89
CA VAL A 7 12.23 10.69 5.84
C VAL A 7 11.00 11.51 6.20
N ALA A 8 11.12 12.83 6.15
CA ALA A 8 10.01 13.76 6.41
C ALA A 8 10.14 15.00 5.53
N PRO A 9 9.07 15.78 5.31
CA PRO A 9 9.17 17.06 4.61
C PRO A 9 10.09 18.06 5.30
N LYS A 10 10.01 18.11 6.64
CA LYS A 10 10.85 18.94 7.53
C LYS A 10 10.88 18.32 8.92
N TYR A 11 11.87 18.71 9.71
CA TYR A 11 11.94 18.39 11.15
C TYR A 11 11.93 19.64 12.01
N THR A 12 11.42 19.51 13.23
CA THR A 12 11.64 20.49 14.29
C THR A 12 13.00 20.25 14.94
N GLU A 13 13.61 21.28 15.51
CA GLU A 13 14.91 21.17 16.21
C GLU A 13 14.87 20.08 17.30
N LYS A 14 13.84 20.13 18.16
CA LYS A 14 13.60 19.11 19.20
C LYS A 14 13.45 17.70 18.61
N GLY A 15 12.82 17.57 17.45
CA GLY A 15 12.68 16.30 16.75
C GLY A 15 14.02 15.73 16.29
N LEU A 16 14.88 16.58 15.73
CA LEU A 16 16.23 16.19 15.29
C LEU A 16 17.11 15.77 16.46
N GLU A 17 17.06 16.49 17.58
CA GLU A 17 17.81 16.12 18.80
C GLU A 17 17.45 14.71 19.27
N ILE A 18 16.15 14.39 19.32
CA ILE A 18 15.67 13.06 19.70
C ILE A 18 16.15 11.99 18.70
N LEU A 19 16.06 12.27 17.39
CA LEU A 19 16.46 11.30 16.37
C LEU A 19 17.98 11.06 16.37
N HIS A 20 18.79 12.10 16.53
CA HIS A 20 20.24 11.99 16.68
C HIS A 20 20.63 11.22 17.95
N GLY A 21 19.85 11.37 19.03
CA GLY A 21 20.04 10.62 20.27
C GLY A 21 19.73 9.12 20.16
N LYS A 22 18.99 8.68 19.14
CA LYS A 22 18.59 7.26 18.98
C LYS A 22 19.69 6.38 18.40
N SER A 23 20.41 6.83 17.39
CA SER A 23 21.51 6.06 16.78
C SER A 23 22.39 6.93 15.88
N LYS A 24 23.70 6.66 15.90
CA LYS A 24 24.68 7.28 14.99
C LYS A 24 24.56 6.77 13.54
N THR A 25 23.93 5.61 13.33
CA THR A 25 23.75 5.02 11.99
C THR A 25 22.41 5.38 11.35
N LEU A 26 21.56 6.13 12.06
CA LEU A 26 20.25 6.54 11.55
C LEU A 26 20.42 7.57 10.43
N ARG A 27 19.87 7.28 9.25
CA ARG A 27 19.83 8.24 8.14
C ARG A 27 18.58 9.12 8.28
N ILE A 28 18.78 10.43 8.47
CA ILE A 28 17.68 11.39 8.59
C ILE A 28 17.68 12.23 7.32
N LEU A 29 16.62 12.14 6.52
CA LEU A 29 16.50 12.85 5.25
C LEU A 29 15.28 13.76 5.26
N GLU A 30 15.44 14.94 4.66
CA GLU A 30 14.32 15.80 4.27
C GLU A 30 13.98 15.55 2.80
N ALA A 31 12.71 15.28 2.50
CA ALA A 31 12.25 15.01 1.14
C ALA A 31 10.93 15.71 0.84
N TRP A 32 10.81 16.23 -0.38
CA TRP A 32 9.64 16.96 -0.84
C TRP A 32 8.74 16.08 -1.69
N LYS A 33 7.47 16.46 -1.80
CA LYS A 33 6.52 15.76 -2.68
C LYS A 33 7.05 15.80 -4.12
N ASN A 34 7.10 14.64 -4.77
CA ASN A 34 7.45 14.58 -6.18
C ASN A 34 6.42 15.36 -7.02
N MET A 35 6.93 16.11 -8.01
CA MET A 35 6.06 16.68 -9.05
C MET A 35 5.45 15.54 -9.87
N LYS A 36 4.16 15.66 -10.19
CA LYS A 36 3.44 14.73 -11.07
C LYS A 36 3.95 14.81 -12.51
N GLY A 37 3.64 13.79 -13.32
CA GLY A 37 3.92 13.76 -14.75
C GLY A 37 5.38 13.41 -15.08
N LYS A 38 6.09 12.74 -14.17
CA LYS A 38 7.46 12.28 -14.43
C LYS A 38 7.44 10.99 -15.25
N LEU A 39 8.53 10.69 -15.95
CA LEU A 39 8.73 9.38 -16.56
C LEU A 39 9.38 8.41 -15.57
N SER A 40 8.80 7.22 -15.45
CA SER A 40 9.35 6.06 -14.77
C SER A 40 10.16 5.22 -15.75
N LEU A 41 11.39 4.90 -15.37
CA LEU A 41 12.33 4.12 -16.17
C LEU A 41 12.63 2.80 -15.47
N ARG A 42 12.46 1.68 -16.17
CA ARG A 42 12.82 0.35 -15.66
C ARG A 42 13.74 -0.35 -16.64
N GLN A 43 14.96 -0.64 -16.20
CA GLN A 43 15.89 -1.43 -17.02
C GLN A 43 15.40 -2.87 -17.14
N VAL A 44 15.50 -3.42 -18.35
CA VAL A 44 15.25 -4.84 -18.65
C VAL A 44 16.41 -5.38 -19.47
N GLY A 45 16.52 -6.71 -19.56
CA GLY A 45 17.51 -7.34 -20.43
C GLY A 45 17.34 -6.82 -21.87
N GLY A 46 18.36 -6.14 -22.39
CA GLY A 46 18.35 -5.59 -23.75
C GLY A 46 17.82 -4.15 -23.89
N GLY A 47 17.46 -3.45 -22.81
CA GLY A 47 17.09 -2.03 -22.92
C GLY A 47 16.36 -1.45 -21.71
N TRP A 48 15.47 -0.51 -21.99
CA TRP A 48 14.72 0.25 -20.99
C TRP A 48 13.24 0.26 -21.34
N LEU A 49 12.40 0.10 -20.31
CA LEU A 49 10.99 0.43 -20.36
C LEU A 49 10.82 1.86 -19.84
N VAL A 50 10.04 2.65 -20.54
CA VAL A 50 9.66 4.01 -20.14
C VAL A 50 8.15 4.05 -20.01
N GLN A 51 7.66 4.55 -18.88
CA GLN A 51 6.23 4.73 -18.61
C GLN A 51 6.01 6.09 -17.95
N GLU A 52 4.83 6.68 -18.08
CA GLU A 52 4.43 7.77 -17.18
C GLU A 52 4.40 7.25 -15.73
N SER A 53 4.83 8.08 -14.79
CA SER A 53 4.78 7.74 -13.37
C SER A 53 3.34 7.61 -12.94
N ASP A 54 3.09 6.60 -12.10
CA ASP A 54 1.79 6.39 -11.51
C ASP A 54 1.56 7.43 -10.38
N ASP A 55 1.04 8.58 -10.78
CA ASP A 55 0.71 9.71 -9.89
C ASP A 55 -0.80 9.77 -9.54
N LEU A 56 -1.54 8.69 -9.83
CA LEU A 56 -2.97 8.57 -9.61
C LEU A 56 -3.29 8.38 -8.12
N THR A 57 -4.37 9.01 -7.67
CA THR A 57 -4.95 8.78 -6.34
C THR A 57 -5.97 7.63 -6.41
N PRO A 58 -6.37 7.04 -5.26
CA PRO A 58 -7.25 5.87 -5.24
C PRO A 58 -8.58 6.01 -5.98
N GLU A 59 -9.00 7.23 -6.36
CA GLU A 59 -10.23 7.46 -7.12
C GLU A 59 -10.16 7.05 -8.61
N ASP A 60 -8.96 6.87 -9.18
CA ASP A 60 -8.77 6.85 -10.65
C ASP A 60 -8.27 5.51 -11.24
N PHE A 61 -8.25 4.40 -10.48
CA PHE A 61 -7.43 3.24 -10.86
C PHE A 61 -8.21 1.94 -11.11
N GLN A 62 -7.82 1.19 -12.16
CA GLN A 62 -8.23 -0.21 -12.38
C GLN A 62 -7.00 -1.13 -12.40
N PHE A 63 -6.87 -1.97 -11.38
CA PHE A 63 -5.70 -2.84 -11.20
C PHE A 63 -5.96 -4.29 -11.67
N LYS A 64 -4.87 -5.01 -11.97
CA LYS A 64 -4.85 -6.44 -12.31
C LYS A 64 -3.77 -7.13 -11.46
N ILE A 65 -3.64 -8.46 -11.54
CA ILE A 65 -2.65 -9.38 -10.88
C ILE A 65 -3.17 -10.07 -9.55
N PRO A 66 -2.47 -11.07 -8.96
CA PRO A 66 -2.90 -12.47 -8.86
C PRO A 66 -3.38 -12.90 -7.44
N ASN A 67 -4.27 -13.90 -7.36
CA ASN A 67 -4.90 -14.51 -6.17
C ASN A 67 -4.95 -13.67 -4.86
N ARG A 68 -6.07 -12.97 -4.65
CA ARG A 68 -6.29 -12.01 -3.54
C ARG A 68 -6.58 -12.66 -2.19
N VAL A 69 -6.98 -13.93 -2.17
CA VAL A 69 -7.30 -14.65 -0.93
C VAL A 69 -6.06 -14.75 -0.03
N GLU A 70 -4.90 -15.04 -0.59
CA GLU A 70 -3.66 -15.14 0.20
C GLU A 70 -3.20 -13.79 0.73
N SER A 71 -3.38 -12.71 -0.04
CA SER A 71 -3.10 -11.34 0.44
C SER A 71 -3.98 -10.98 1.63
N LEU A 72 -5.28 -11.32 1.57
CA LEU A 72 -6.21 -11.13 2.68
C LEU A 72 -5.76 -11.92 3.92
N ARG A 73 -5.43 -13.21 3.78
CA ARG A 73 -4.96 -14.04 4.92
C ARG A 73 -3.74 -13.47 5.61
N ILE A 74 -2.79 -12.95 4.84
CA ILE A 74 -1.62 -12.26 5.40
C ILE A 74 -2.04 -11.02 6.18
N ALA A 75 -2.99 -10.23 5.65
CA ALA A 75 -3.50 -9.04 6.32
C ALA A 75 -4.24 -9.38 7.63
N LEU A 76 -5.15 -10.35 7.59
CA LEU A 76 -5.90 -10.82 8.77
C LEU A 76 -4.95 -11.33 9.86
N ARG A 77 -3.99 -12.21 9.52
CA ARG A 77 -2.99 -12.71 10.48
C ARG A 77 -2.12 -11.62 11.09
N LYS A 78 -1.88 -10.51 10.37
CA LYS A 78 -1.09 -9.39 10.89
C LYS A 78 -1.90 -8.46 11.77
N ALA A 79 -3.19 -8.31 11.49
CA ALA A 79 -4.10 -7.48 12.25
C ALA A 79 -4.60 -8.19 13.52
N ASP A 80 -4.61 -9.53 13.53
CA ASP A 80 -4.89 -10.36 14.71
C ASP A 80 -6.22 -9.98 15.37
N ASP A 81 -6.24 -9.65 16.67
CA ASP A 81 -7.46 -9.28 17.39
C ASP A 81 -8.05 -7.91 16.98
N ASP A 82 -7.27 -7.05 16.31
CA ASP A 82 -7.68 -5.70 15.92
C ASP A 82 -8.51 -5.66 14.62
N VAL A 83 -8.83 -6.81 14.02
CA VAL A 83 -9.56 -6.86 12.73
C VAL A 83 -11.00 -6.36 12.84
N LYS A 84 -11.66 -6.56 13.99
CA LYS A 84 -13.12 -6.38 14.09
C LYS A 84 -13.54 -4.92 13.87
N GLY A 85 -14.40 -4.70 12.87
CA GLY A 85 -14.91 -3.38 12.50
C GLY A 85 -13.96 -2.55 11.65
N THR A 86 -12.81 -3.10 11.24
CA THR A 86 -11.86 -2.41 10.35
C THR A 86 -12.34 -2.36 8.90
N THR A 87 -11.65 -1.55 8.10
CA THR A 87 -11.90 -1.40 6.65
C THR A 87 -10.81 -2.13 5.86
N LEU A 88 -11.22 -2.95 4.90
CA LEU A 88 -10.34 -3.58 3.92
C LEU A 88 -10.33 -2.76 2.63
N THR A 89 -9.16 -2.27 2.24
CA THR A 89 -8.96 -1.62 0.94
C THR A 89 -8.14 -2.51 0.03
N SER A 90 -8.65 -2.75 -1.17
CA SER A 90 -8.04 -3.64 -2.16
C SER A 90 -7.58 -2.81 -3.36
N ASP A 91 -6.29 -2.82 -3.67
CA ASP A 91 -5.72 -2.24 -4.90
C ASP A 91 -6.09 -3.06 -6.16
N ALA A 92 -7.26 -3.70 -6.25
CA ALA A 92 -7.79 -4.44 -7.41
C ALA A 92 -9.15 -5.03 -7.04
N PHE A 93 -9.97 -5.36 -8.03
CA PHE A 93 -11.25 -5.99 -7.77
C PHE A 93 -11.11 -7.47 -7.37
N PHE A 94 -12.00 -7.95 -6.51
CA PHE A 94 -12.20 -9.37 -6.22
C PHE A 94 -12.96 -10.02 -7.38
N LEU A 95 -12.48 -11.19 -7.81
CA LEU A 95 -12.96 -11.86 -9.02
C LEU A 95 -14.30 -12.56 -8.80
N PHE A 96 -14.54 -13.08 -7.59
CA PHE A 96 -15.77 -13.78 -7.20
C PHE A 96 -16.27 -13.28 -5.84
N ALA A 97 -17.59 -13.30 -5.62
CA ALA A 97 -18.20 -12.91 -4.35
C ALA A 97 -18.54 -14.13 -3.46
N TRP A 98 -18.83 -15.30 -4.06
CA TRP A 98 -19.16 -16.52 -3.33
C TRP A 98 -17.92 -17.43 -3.20
N LYS A 99 -17.53 -17.78 -1.96
CA LYS A 99 -16.34 -18.55 -1.59
C LYS A 99 -14.98 -17.92 -1.95
N ASP A 100 -14.91 -16.59 -1.94
CA ASP A 100 -13.68 -15.84 -2.24
C ASP A 100 -13.33 -14.90 -1.07
N ALA A 101 -12.25 -14.14 -1.21
CA ALA A 101 -11.69 -13.22 -0.23
C ALA A 101 -12.73 -12.28 0.45
N VAL A 102 -13.82 -11.91 -0.22
CA VAL A 102 -14.87 -11.05 0.38
C VAL A 102 -15.57 -11.74 1.54
N GLU A 103 -15.91 -13.02 1.39
CA GLU A 103 -16.59 -13.81 2.44
C GLU A 103 -15.64 -14.03 3.63
N GLU A 104 -14.41 -14.46 3.35
CA GLU A 104 -13.37 -14.65 4.36
C GLU A 104 -13.05 -13.34 5.11
N ALA A 105 -13.13 -12.18 4.43
CA ALA A 105 -12.96 -10.88 5.04
C ALA A 105 -14.10 -10.56 6.02
N CYS A 106 -15.35 -10.79 5.61
CA CYS A 106 -16.53 -10.61 6.46
C CYS A 106 -16.49 -11.53 7.69
N GLU A 107 -16.13 -12.81 7.51
CA GLU A 107 -15.95 -13.77 8.60
C GLU A 107 -14.83 -13.35 9.57
N GLY A 108 -13.76 -12.76 9.03
CA GLY A 108 -12.68 -12.16 9.82
C GLY A 108 -13.11 -10.93 10.63
N GLY A 109 -14.32 -10.40 10.40
CA GLY A 109 -14.86 -9.26 11.15
C GLY A 109 -14.60 -7.91 10.50
N ILE A 110 -14.20 -7.86 9.23
CA ILE A 110 -14.09 -6.61 8.45
C ILE A 110 -15.49 -6.03 8.26
N GLY A 111 -15.66 -4.74 8.58
CA GLY A 111 -16.95 -4.06 8.51
C GLY A 111 -17.23 -3.37 7.17
N VAL A 112 -16.17 -2.96 6.46
CA VAL A 112 -16.28 -2.23 5.19
C VAL A 112 -15.20 -2.73 4.22
N ILE A 113 -15.58 -2.95 2.96
CA ILE A 113 -14.66 -3.32 1.87
C ILE A 113 -14.73 -2.25 0.77
N ALA A 114 -13.57 -1.72 0.39
CA ALA A 114 -13.42 -0.77 -0.71
C ALA A 114 -12.47 -1.32 -1.78
N GLU A 115 -12.90 -1.30 -3.04
CA GLU A 115 -12.15 -1.82 -4.18
C GLU A 115 -12.56 -1.09 -5.49
N PRO A 116 -11.70 -1.07 -6.52
CA PRO A 116 -11.96 -0.42 -7.80
C PRO A 116 -13.21 -0.88 -8.58
N GLY A 117 -13.68 -2.11 -8.36
CA GLY A 117 -14.71 -2.73 -9.19
C GLY A 117 -14.24 -3.10 -10.61
N GLY A 118 -15.18 -3.40 -11.52
CA GLY A 118 -14.87 -3.76 -12.91
C GLY A 118 -14.76 -5.26 -13.20
N SER A 119 -15.11 -6.13 -12.24
CA SER A 119 -15.31 -7.57 -12.52
C SER A 119 -16.61 -7.78 -13.30
N ILE A 120 -16.53 -8.40 -14.47
CA ILE A 120 -17.70 -8.79 -15.28
C ILE A 120 -18.60 -9.78 -14.51
N LYS A 121 -18.07 -10.45 -13.48
CA LYS A 121 -18.74 -11.51 -12.71
C LYS A 121 -19.39 -11.03 -11.41
N LYS A 122 -19.46 -9.72 -11.14
CA LYS A 122 -20.25 -9.16 -10.04
C LYS A 122 -21.71 -9.00 -10.50
N GLN A 123 -22.50 -10.06 -10.37
CA GLN A 123 -23.97 -10.03 -10.36
C GLN A 123 -24.45 -10.84 -9.16
#